data_AF-A0AAE9CV12-F1
#
_entry.id   AF-A0AAE9CV12-F1
#
_cell.length_a   1.000
_cell.length_b   1.000
_cell.length_c   1.000
_cell.angle_alpha   90.00
_cell.angle_beta   90.00
_cell.angle_gamma   90.00
#
_symmetry.space_group_name_H-M   'P 1'
#
loop_
_entity.id
_entity.type
_entity.pdbx_description
1 polymer ?
#
loop_
_entity_poly.entity_id
_entity_poly.type
_entity_poly.pdbx_seq_one_letter_code
_entity_poly.pdbx_strand_id
1 'polypeptide(L)'
;MSSEYSCPFDDLLILDFETTCEEGVFDHPVEIIQMSVVVLNITDKLIREDVVFNKLVKPVVNQKLSQYCIELTGIQQDAVDKADIFSVVYQQFLEWLKKHNLDERKFAFACDGRQDMWRLAQYQFLLIKENFPAIFRQWININRIFQDIAKEKYLSIAGRSNLEKMSNFFEIKFEGHAHNAMDDVKFLAQVAKKILDTGRFVTVNETLNCISGWRNVPENIDPNWKSDMHKTHKIIARALPLVSVVRRRAYDPAEDYGICLFCKKSTIDICVGRVHKQYPADMYSQIKDPSDFATVAGLKRD
;
A
#
# COMPACT_ATOMS: atom_id res chain seq x y z
N MET A 1 31.26 17.31 -7.17
CA MET A 1 30.70 16.76 -5.92
C MET A 1 29.27 16.39 -6.21
N SER A 2 28.93 15.10 -6.29
CA SER A 2 27.52 14.72 -6.47
C SER A 2 26.78 15.16 -5.21
N SER A 3 25.80 16.05 -5.31
CA SER A 3 24.99 16.47 -4.17
C SER A 3 24.35 15.22 -3.52
N GLU A 4 24.45 15.10 -2.20
CA GLU A 4 23.77 14.04 -1.46
C GLU A 4 22.27 14.03 -1.78
N TYR A 5 21.66 12.85 -1.81
CA TYR A 5 20.21 12.75 -1.96
C TYR A 5 19.52 13.40 -0.76
N SER A 6 18.50 14.19 -1.04
CA SER A 6 17.71 14.85 0.00
C SER A 6 16.65 13.85 0.50
N CYS A 7 17.03 12.97 1.42
CA CYS A 7 16.18 11.95 2.01
C CYS A 7 16.65 11.66 3.45
N PRO A 8 15.77 11.59 4.46
CA PRO A 8 16.17 11.35 5.85
C PRO A 8 16.38 9.86 6.18
N PHE A 9 16.35 8.99 5.17
CA PHE A 9 16.46 7.54 5.30
C PHE A 9 17.76 7.05 4.64
N ASP A 10 18.33 5.97 5.17
CA ASP A 10 19.49 5.29 4.60
C ASP A 10 19.06 4.46 3.37
N ASP A 11 17.85 3.91 3.41
CA ASP A 11 17.29 3.06 2.35
C ASP A 11 15.81 3.37 2.08
N LEU A 12 15.40 3.23 0.82
CA LEU A 12 14.00 3.12 0.44
C LEU A 12 13.69 1.68 0.05
N LEU A 13 12.66 1.11 0.66
CA LEU A 13 12.13 -0.20 0.28
C LEU A 13 10.96 0.02 -0.67
N ILE A 14 11.19 -0.19 -1.96
CA ILE A 14 10.13 -0.09 -2.96
C ILE A 14 9.27 -1.35 -2.85
N LEU A 15 8.00 -1.19 -2.51
CA LEU A 15 7.09 -2.30 -2.19
C LEU A 15 5.87 -2.28 -3.10
N ASP A 16 5.45 -3.47 -3.50
CA ASP A 16 4.21 -3.72 -4.21
C ASP A 16 3.55 -5.03 -3.74
N PHE A 17 2.22 -5.04 -3.71
CA PHE A 17 1.40 -6.22 -3.44
C PHE A 17 0.43 -6.51 -4.58
N GLU A 18 0.39 -7.77 -5.02
CA GLU A 18 -0.73 -8.28 -5.81
C GLU A 18 -1.76 -8.98 -4.92
N THR A 19 -3.03 -8.93 -5.34
CA THR A 19 -4.14 -9.51 -4.58
C THR A 19 -5.12 -10.34 -5.40
N THR A 20 -5.86 -11.22 -4.74
CA THR A 20 -7.06 -11.83 -5.33
C THR A 20 -8.01 -10.74 -5.81
N CYS A 21 -8.57 -10.93 -7.01
CA CYS A 21 -9.53 -9.99 -7.58
C CYS A 21 -10.50 -10.70 -8.54
N GLU A 22 -11.57 -10.00 -8.87
CA GLU A 22 -12.59 -10.44 -9.83
C GLU A 22 -13.00 -9.27 -10.72
N GLU A 23 -13.25 -9.56 -12.00
CA GLU A 23 -13.62 -8.53 -12.97
C GLU A 23 -14.95 -7.87 -12.59
N GLY A 24 -14.95 -6.54 -12.46
CA GLY A 24 -16.16 -5.78 -12.14
C GLY A 24 -16.69 -5.93 -10.71
N VAL A 25 -15.99 -6.67 -9.83
CA VAL A 25 -16.38 -6.87 -8.43
C VAL A 25 -15.45 -6.07 -7.52
N PHE A 26 -15.93 -4.93 -7.03
CA PHE A 26 -15.13 -4.05 -6.19
C PHE A 26 -15.31 -4.30 -4.68
N ASP A 27 -16.46 -4.85 -4.27
CA ASP A 27 -16.73 -5.33 -2.91
C ASP A 27 -16.18 -6.76 -2.73
N HIS A 28 -14.87 -6.93 -2.91
CA HIS A 28 -14.21 -8.23 -2.86
C HIS A 28 -13.30 -8.30 -1.62
N PRO A 29 -13.32 -9.40 -0.83
CA PRO A 29 -12.38 -9.60 0.26
C PRO A 29 -11.00 -9.97 -0.30
N VAL A 30 -10.24 -8.94 -0.67
CA VAL A 30 -8.91 -9.06 -1.27
C VAL A 30 -7.92 -9.74 -0.32
N GLU A 31 -7.12 -10.66 -0.83
CA GLU A 31 -6.01 -11.30 -0.11
C GLU A 31 -4.71 -11.10 -0.89
N ILE A 32 -3.63 -10.78 -0.21
CA ILE A 32 -2.29 -10.66 -0.82
C ILE A 32 -1.87 -12.04 -1.34
N ILE A 33 -1.50 -12.10 -2.62
CA ILE A 33 -1.02 -13.30 -3.33
C ILE A 33 0.41 -13.16 -3.85
N GLN A 34 0.97 -11.95 -3.86
CA GLN A 34 2.40 -11.70 -4.08
C GLN A 34 2.84 -10.50 -3.24
N MET A 35 4.04 -10.59 -2.66
CA MET A 35 4.71 -9.49 -1.98
C MET A 35 6.13 -9.35 -2.54
N SER A 36 6.43 -8.20 -3.13
CA SER A 36 7.75 -7.89 -3.67
C SER A 36 8.31 -6.62 -3.04
N VAL A 37 9.61 -6.64 -2.75
CA VAL A 37 10.38 -5.50 -2.23
C VAL A 37 11.76 -5.46 -2.87
N VAL A 38 12.17 -4.30 -3.38
CA VAL A 38 13.56 -4.01 -3.77
C VAL A 38 14.09 -2.84 -2.97
N VAL A 39 15.40 -2.84 -2.72
CA VAL A 39 16.06 -1.80 -1.91
C VAL A 39 16.75 -0.79 -2.82
N LEU A 40 16.50 0.50 -2.58
CA LEU A 40 17.28 1.61 -3.12
C LEU A 40 18.08 2.23 -1.98
N ASN A 41 19.40 2.06 -2.02
CA ASN A 41 20.29 2.67 -1.05
C ASN A 41 20.51 4.16 -1.38
N ILE A 42 20.26 5.02 -0.39
CA ILE A 42 20.28 6.49 -0.58
C ILE A 42 21.72 7.02 -0.65
N THR A 43 22.61 6.51 0.19
CA THR A 43 24.01 6.95 0.25
C THR A 43 24.77 6.61 -1.03
N ASP A 44 24.69 5.35 -1.45
CA ASP A 44 25.39 4.81 -2.63
C ASP A 44 24.64 5.11 -3.93
N LYS A 45 23.40 5.61 -3.84
CA LYS A 45 22.50 5.89 -4.97
C LYS A 45 22.28 4.66 -5.86
N LEU A 46 22.21 3.49 -5.24
CA LEU A 46 22.24 2.20 -5.91
C LEU A 46 20.96 1.42 -5.64
N ILE A 47 20.31 0.96 -6.71
CA ILE A 47 19.27 -0.06 -6.62
C ILE A 47 19.98 -1.41 -6.36
N ARG A 48 19.68 -2.01 -5.21
CA ARG A 48 20.29 -3.26 -4.73
C ARG A 48 19.50 -4.46 -5.26
N GLU A 49 19.75 -4.82 -6.51
CA GLU A 49 19.13 -6.00 -7.13
C GLU A 49 19.52 -7.33 -6.47
N ASP A 50 20.59 -7.33 -5.67
CA ASP A 50 21.02 -8.45 -4.84
C ASP A 50 20.25 -8.56 -3.50
N VAL A 51 19.50 -7.52 -3.13
CA VAL A 51 18.71 -7.45 -1.89
C VAL A 51 17.24 -7.29 -2.25
N VAL A 52 16.59 -8.43 -2.49
CA VAL A 52 15.20 -8.51 -2.92
C VAL A 52 14.42 -9.47 -2.02
N PHE A 53 13.19 -9.08 -1.70
CA PHE A 53 12.17 -9.99 -1.19
C PHE A 53 11.11 -10.18 -2.28
N ASN A 54 10.81 -11.42 -2.65
CA ASN A 54 9.73 -11.71 -3.59
C ASN A 54 9.13 -13.07 -3.22
N LYS A 55 7.87 -13.07 -2.80
CA LYS A 55 7.17 -14.26 -2.34
C LYS A 55 5.74 -14.26 -2.86
N LEU A 56 5.33 -15.41 -3.40
CA LEU A 56 3.91 -15.71 -3.55
C LEU A 56 3.30 -16.03 -2.19
N VAL A 57 2.00 -15.81 -2.08
CA VAL A 57 1.23 -16.01 -0.86
C VAL A 57 -0.02 -16.81 -1.19
N LYS A 58 -0.33 -17.80 -0.36
CA LYS A 58 -1.53 -18.61 -0.49
C LYS A 58 -2.75 -17.90 0.14
N PRO A 59 -3.78 -17.54 -0.63
CA PRO A 59 -5.03 -17.01 -0.08
C PRO A 59 -5.80 -18.09 0.70
N VAL A 60 -6.58 -17.70 1.70
CA VAL A 60 -7.36 -18.60 2.57
C VAL A 60 -8.87 -18.38 2.46
N VAL A 61 -9.32 -17.17 2.14
CA VAL A 61 -10.73 -16.82 1.91
C VAL A 61 -11.14 -17.24 0.50
N ASN A 62 -10.44 -16.72 -0.52
CA ASN A 62 -10.69 -16.97 -1.94
C ASN A 62 -9.57 -17.81 -2.53
N GLN A 63 -9.54 -19.11 -2.18
CA GLN A 63 -8.44 -20.01 -2.54
C GLN A 63 -8.29 -20.25 -4.04
N LYS A 64 -9.37 -20.04 -4.82
CA LYS A 64 -9.35 -20.15 -6.28
C LYS A 64 -9.26 -18.77 -6.89
N LEU A 65 -8.16 -18.49 -7.58
CA LEU A 65 -8.00 -17.28 -8.37
C LEU A 65 -9.04 -17.27 -9.50
N SER A 66 -9.65 -16.11 -9.73
CA SER A 66 -10.49 -15.92 -10.90
C SER A 66 -9.64 -15.92 -12.17
N GLN A 67 -10.25 -16.23 -13.31
CA GLN A 67 -9.55 -16.15 -14.60
C GLN A 67 -9.00 -14.74 -14.86
N TYR A 68 -9.78 -13.72 -14.52
CA TYR A 68 -9.36 -12.32 -14.60
C TYR A 68 -8.12 -12.03 -13.75
N CYS A 69 -8.07 -12.53 -12.51
CA CYS A 69 -6.92 -12.35 -11.62
C CYS A 69 -5.65 -13.00 -12.17
N ILE A 70 -5.77 -14.20 -12.73
CA ILE A 70 -4.64 -14.91 -13.38
C ILE A 70 -4.14 -14.12 -14.59
N GLU A 71 -5.05 -13.62 -15.44
CA GLU A 71 -4.68 -12.84 -16.63
C GLU A 71 -4.08 -11.49 -16.29
N LEU A 72 -4.63 -10.81 -15.27
CA LEU A 72 -4.14 -9.53 -14.81
C LEU A 72 -2.72 -9.68 -14.22
N THR A 73 -2.53 -10.59 -13.26
CA THR A 73 -1.28 -10.67 -12.48
C THR A 73 -0.22 -11.60 -13.08
N GLY A 74 -0.63 -12.49 -13.99
CA GLY A 74 0.21 -13.58 -14.52
C GLY A 74 0.43 -14.74 -13.53
N ILE A 75 -0.08 -14.64 -12.30
CA ILE A 75 0.11 -15.65 -11.24
C ILE A 75 -0.80 -16.85 -11.49
N GLN A 76 -0.20 -18.04 -11.56
CA GLN A 76 -0.93 -19.29 -11.79
C GLN A 76 -1.48 -19.88 -10.48
N GLN A 77 -2.63 -20.56 -10.58
CA GLN A 77 -3.27 -21.21 -9.43
C GLN A 77 -2.33 -22.20 -8.71
N ASP A 78 -1.61 -23.02 -9.48
CA ASP A 78 -0.72 -24.03 -8.92
C ASP A 78 0.46 -23.42 -8.16
N ALA A 79 0.83 -22.17 -8.46
CA ALA A 79 1.89 -21.44 -7.80
C ALA A 79 1.44 -20.93 -6.42
N VAL A 80 0.23 -20.35 -6.32
CA VAL A 80 -0.34 -19.93 -5.02
C VAL A 80 -0.76 -21.13 -4.16
N ASP A 81 -1.15 -22.25 -4.77
CA ASP A 81 -1.50 -23.47 -4.03
C ASP A 81 -0.32 -24.03 -3.22
N LYS A 82 0.90 -23.87 -3.75
CA LYS A 82 2.18 -24.32 -3.16
C LYS A 82 2.84 -23.27 -2.26
N ALA A 83 2.32 -22.04 -2.25
CA ALA A 83 2.87 -20.95 -1.46
C ALA A 83 2.52 -21.09 0.03
N ASP A 84 3.27 -20.37 0.86
CA ASP A 84 2.96 -20.20 2.28
C ASP A 84 1.81 -19.19 2.45
N ILE A 85 1.03 -19.33 3.54
CA ILE A 85 0.00 -18.32 3.90
C ILE A 85 0.65 -17.00 4.34
N PHE A 86 -0.10 -15.90 4.28
CA PHE A 86 0.42 -14.55 4.54
C PHE A 86 1.14 -14.41 5.89
N SER A 87 0.65 -15.03 6.97
CA SER A 87 1.29 -14.93 8.28
C SER A 87 2.71 -15.50 8.27
N VAL A 88 2.95 -16.60 7.55
CA VAL A 88 4.27 -17.22 7.41
C VAL A 88 5.16 -16.37 6.50
N VAL A 89 4.65 -15.89 5.37
CA VAL A 89 5.41 -15.01 4.46
C VAL A 89 5.80 -13.70 5.15
N TYR A 90 4.93 -13.14 5.99
CA TYR A 90 5.24 -11.95 6.77
C TYR A 90 6.35 -12.20 7.80
N GLN A 91 6.40 -13.36 8.46
CA GLN A 91 7.53 -13.71 9.32
C GLN A 91 8.83 -13.85 8.52
N GLN A 92 8.79 -14.49 7.34
CA GLN A 92 9.94 -14.55 6.43
C GLN A 92 10.41 -13.15 6.00
N PHE A 93 9.48 -12.22 5.81
CA PHE A 93 9.78 -10.83 5.50
C PHE A 93 10.50 -10.12 6.66
N LEU A 94 10.05 -10.28 7.90
CA LEU A 94 10.72 -9.72 9.08
C LEU A 94 12.13 -10.30 9.28
N GLU A 95 12.30 -11.60 9.05
CA GLU A 95 13.61 -12.24 9.08
C GLU A 95 14.53 -11.71 7.98
N TRP A 96 13.98 -11.46 6.79
CA TRP A 96 14.72 -10.86 5.68
C TRP A 96 15.17 -9.43 6.01
N LEU A 97 14.31 -8.58 6.59
CA LEU A 97 14.70 -7.25 7.08
C LEU A 97 15.87 -7.33 8.05
N LYS A 98 15.78 -8.23 9.04
CA LYS A 98 16.84 -8.45 10.04
C LYS A 98 18.14 -8.94 9.39
N LYS A 99 18.06 -9.91 8.48
CA LYS A 99 19.23 -10.47 7.77
C LYS A 99 20.01 -9.39 7.01
N HIS A 100 19.31 -8.42 6.44
CA HIS A 100 19.89 -7.34 5.65
C HIS A 100 20.16 -6.06 6.46
N ASN A 101 20.02 -6.09 7.79
CA ASN A 101 20.22 -4.95 8.70
C ASN A 101 19.38 -3.72 8.35
N LEU A 102 18.17 -3.94 7.84
CA LEU A 102 17.22 -2.89 7.50
C LEU A 102 16.48 -2.44 8.77
N ASP A 103 16.96 -1.35 9.39
CA ASP A 103 16.38 -0.76 10.59
C ASP A 103 15.11 0.03 10.25
N GLU A 104 13.99 -0.31 10.89
CA GLU A 104 12.67 0.29 10.66
C GLU A 104 12.61 1.81 10.85
N ARG A 105 13.57 2.40 11.59
CA ARG A 105 13.69 3.87 11.73
C ARG A 105 14.57 4.52 10.68
N LYS A 106 15.33 3.73 9.93
CA LYS A 106 16.30 4.21 8.93
C LYS A 106 15.87 3.93 7.51
N PHE A 107 14.84 3.10 7.29
CA PHE A 107 14.20 2.98 6.00
C PHE A 107 12.76 3.52 5.98
N ALA A 108 12.26 3.78 4.78
CA ALA A 108 10.83 3.95 4.54
C ALA A 108 10.39 3.10 3.35
N PHE A 109 9.17 2.58 3.40
CA PHE A 109 8.55 2.02 2.21
C PHE A 109 8.22 3.12 1.20
N ALA A 110 8.34 2.81 -0.08
CA ALA A 110 7.83 3.62 -1.17
C ALA A 110 6.95 2.75 -2.08
N CYS A 111 5.73 3.22 -2.33
CA CYS A 111 4.75 2.56 -3.18
C CYS A 111 4.33 3.52 -4.29
N ASP A 112 3.73 2.99 -5.36
CA ASP A 112 3.18 3.84 -6.42
C ASP A 112 2.11 4.80 -5.86
N GLY A 113 1.33 4.35 -4.88
CA GLY A 113 0.19 5.06 -4.35
C GLY A 113 -0.11 4.72 -2.89
N ARG A 114 -1.39 4.83 -2.52
CA ARG A 114 -1.85 4.51 -1.16
C ARG A 114 -2.38 3.10 -1.00
N GLN A 115 -2.64 2.38 -2.09
CA GLN A 115 -3.44 1.15 -2.04
C GLN A 115 -2.76 0.07 -1.21
N ASP A 116 -1.47 -0.18 -1.42
CA ASP A 116 -0.66 -1.19 -0.71
C ASP A 116 -0.76 -1.05 0.80
N MET A 117 -0.54 0.18 1.31
CA MET A 117 -0.50 0.43 2.75
C MET A 117 -1.89 0.64 3.33
N TRP A 118 -2.69 1.53 2.73
CA TRP A 118 -3.99 1.91 3.30
C TRP A 118 -5.04 0.82 3.14
N ARG A 119 -5.12 0.16 1.98
CA ARG A 119 -6.15 -0.85 1.71
C ARG A 119 -5.63 -2.26 1.91
N LEU A 120 -4.63 -2.66 1.13
CA LEU A 120 -4.24 -4.07 0.97
C LEU A 120 -3.64 -4.64 2.25
N ALA A 121 -2.54 -4.05 2.74
CA ALA A 121 -1.91 -4.48 3.98
C ALA A 121 -2.88 -4.36 5.16
N GLN A 122 -3.54 -3.20 5.33
CA GLN A 122 -4.47 -3.02 6.44
C GLN A 122 -5.55 -4.10 6.47
N TYR A 123 -6.15 -4.41 5.32
CA TYR A 123 -7.18 -5.43 5.22
C TYR A 123 -6.62 -6.84 5.46
N GLN A 124 -5.47 -7.17 4.89
CA GLN A 124 -4.83 -8.46 5.11
C GLN A 124 -4.55 -8.74 6.61
N PHE A 125 -4.09 -7.73 7.35
CA PHE A 125 -3.86 -7.85 8.79
C PHE A 125 -5.16 -8.03 9.60
N LEU A 126 -6.28 -7.46 9.13
CA LEU A 126 -7.60 -7.73 9.71
C LEU A 126 -8.03 -9.19 9.47
N LEU A 127 -7.81 -9.74 8.27
CA LEU A 127 -8.15 -11.12 7.93
C LEU A 127 -7.40 -12.13 8.81
N ILE A 128 -6.10 -11.91 9.04
CA ILE A 128 -5.29 -12.78 9.90
C ILE A 128 -5.44 -12.45 11.41
N LYS A 129 -6.28 -11.46 11.74
CA LYS A 129 -6.60 -11.03 13.12
C LYS A 129 -5.39 -10.56 13.93
N GLU A 130 -4.41 -9.96 13.25
CA GLU A 130 -3.19 -9.43 13.84
C GLU A 130 -3.22 -7.90 14.02
N ASN A 131 -2.31 -7.37 14.83
CA ASN A 131 -2.11 -5.93 14.97
C ASN A 131 -1.49 -5.36 13.68
N PHE A 132 -1.89 -4.14 13.30
CA PHE A 132 -1.34 -3.50 12.11
C PHE A 132 0.07 -2.93 12.41
N PRO A 133 1.13 -3.41 11.73
CA PRO A 133 2.52 -3.07 12.08
C PRO A 133 2.86 -1.60 11.90
N ALA A 134 3.73 -1.07 12.77
CA ALA A 134 4.21 0.30 12.66
C ALA A 134 4.90 0.59 11.31
N ILE A 135 5.65 -0.38 10.75
CA ILE A 135 6.35 -0.24 9.47
C ILE A 135 5.42 0.11 8.29
N PHE A 136 4.15 -0.31 8.32
CA PHE A 136 3.18 -0.07 7.24
C PHE A 136 2.28 1.16 7.49
N ARG A 137 2.54 1.94 8.55
CA ARG A 137 1.73 3.12 8.90
C ARG A 137 2.23 4.43 8.35
N GLN A 138 3.34 4.39 7.63
CA GLN A 138 3.97 5.53 6.98
C GLN A 138 4.66 5.05 5.72
N TRP A 139 4.52 5.79 4.64
CA TRP A 139 5.19 5.47 3.39
C TRP A 139 5.38 6.72 2.54
N ILE A 140 6.18 6.54 1.51
CA ILE A 140 6.36 7.48 0.42
C ILE A 140 5.42 7.06 -0.70
N ASN A 141 4.38 7.85 -0.95
CA ASN A 141 3.57 7.75 -2.16
C ASN A 141 4.35 8.41 -3.30
N ILE A 142 4.93 7.60 -4.19
CA ILE A 142 5.73 8.05 -5.33
C ILE A 142 4.88 8.87 -6.30
N ASN A 143 3.65 8.44 -6.59
CA ASN A 143 2.75 9.16 -7.50
C ASN A 143 2.41 10.56 -7.00
N ARG A 144 2.36 10.78 -5.68
CA ARG A 144 2.17 12.13 -5.13
C ARG A 144 3.36 13.04 -5.47
N ILE A 145 4.58 12.56 -5.32
CA ILE A 145 5.79 13.33 -5.66
C ILE A 145 5.84 13.57 -7.18
N PHE A 146 5.50 12.54 -7.97
CA PHE A 146 5.40 12.64 -9.42
C PHE A 146 4.37 13.70 -9.85
N GLN A 147 3.18 13.72 -9.26
CA GLN A 147 2.16 14.76 -9.51
C GLN A 147 2.72 16.17 -9.23
N ASP A 148 3.44 16.35 -8.13
CA ASP A 148 4.07 17.64 -7.78
C ASP A 148 5.22 18.03 -8.74
N ILE A 149 5.88 17.06 -9.37
CA ILE A 149 6.89 17.27 -10.41
C ILE A 149 6.22 17.63 -11.75
N ALA A 150 5.24 16.85 -12.17
CA ALA A 150 4.56 17.02 -13.45
C ALA A 150 3.64 18.25 -13.46
N LYS A 151 3.13 18.67 -12.30
CA LYS A 151 2.22 19.81 -12.12
C LYS A 151 1.07 19.78 -13.14
N GLU A 152 0.89 20.88 -13.88
CA GLU A 152 -0.15 21.04 -14.91
C GLU A 152 -0.06 19.99 -16.02
N LYS A 153 1.12 19.41 -16.27
CA LYS A 153 1.30 18.37 -17.28
C LYS A 153 0.73 17.02 -16.84
N TYR A 154 0.48 16.80 -15.54
CA TYR A 154 0.08 15.48 -15.03
C TYR A 154 -1.17 14.92 -15.72
N LEU A 155 -2.15 15.77 -16.01
CA LEU A 155 -3.41 15.37 -16.65
C LEU A 155 -3.27 15.09 -18.15
N SER A 156 -2.26 15.66 -18.81
CA SER A 156 -2.05 15.48 -20.25
C SER A 156 -1.08 14.34 -20.59
N ILE A 157 -0.41 13.74 -19.60
CA ILE A 157 0.45 12.58 -19.80
C ILE A 157 -0.41 11.36 -20.17
N ALA A 158 -0.09 10.74 -21.31
CA ALA A 158 -0.74 9.53 -21.76
C ALA A 158 -0.51 8.37 -20.77
N GLY A 159 -1.52 7.51 -20.60
CA GLY A 159 -1.46 6.36 -19.68
C GLY A 159 -2.75 6.20 -18.89
N ARG A 160 -3.16 4.96 -18.68
CA ARG A 160 -4.32 4.54 -17.89
C ARG A 160 -3.93 4.26 -16.44
N SER A 161 -2.69 3.84 -16.17
CA SER A 161 -2.16 3.61 -14.82
C SER A 161 -1.16 4.69 -14.37
N ASN A 162 -0.82 4.71 -13.07
CA ASN A 162 0.23 5.57 -12.53
C ASN A 162 1.60 5.22 -13.15
N LEU A 163 1.90 3.92 -13.26
CA LEU A 163 3.16 3.43 -13.80
C LEU A 163 3.33 3.81 -15.27
N GLU A 164 2.29 3.67 -16.10
CA GLU A 164 2.34 4.10 -17.50
C GLU A 164 2.61 5.60 -17.63
N LYS A 165 1.98 6.43 -16.78
CA LYS A 165 2.22 7.88 -16.76
C LYS A 165 3.65 8.21 -16.33
N MET A 166 4.16 7.54 -15.30
CA MET A 166 5.55 7.70 -14.86
C MET A 166 6.54 7.27 -15.96
N SER A 167 6.26 6.15 -16.63
CA SER A 167 7.06 5.62 -17.75
C SER A 167 7.16 6.67 -18.85
N ASN A 168 6.03 7.20 -19.29
CA ASN A 168 5.96 8.20 -20.36
C ASN A 168 6.60 9.54 -19.97
N PHE A 169 6.51 9.94 -18.71
CA PHE A 169 7.07 11.23 -18.26
C PHE A 169 8.58 11.19 -17.99
N PHE A 170 9.06 10.12 -17.35
CA PHE A 170 10.47 9.96 -17.02
C PHE A 170 11.29 9.32 -18.14
N GLU A 171 10.62 8.89 -19.22
CA GLU A 171 11.20 8.17 -20.35
C GLU A 171 11.92 6.88 -19.90
N ILE A 172 11.33 6.20 -18.91
CA ILE A 172 11.81 4.92 -18.38
C ILE A 172 10.91 3.84 -18.94
N LYS A 173 11.47 2.91 -19.72
CA LYS A 173 10.71 1.79 -20.27
C LYS A 173 10.31 0.83 -19.14
N PHE A 174 9.03 0.47 -19.08
CA PHE A 174 8.57 -0.65 -18.26
C PHE A 174 9.03 -1.98 -18.88
N GLU A 175 9.63 -2.85 -18.08
CA GLU A 175 10.09 -4.17 -18.50
C GLU A 175 9.40 -5.24 -17.67
N GLY A 176 8.94 -6.30 -18.34
CA GLY A 176 8.20 -7.40 -17.70
C GLY A 176 6.70 -7.30 -17.92
N HIS A 177 5.94 -7.83 -16.96
CA HIS A 177 4.48 -7.89 -16.99
C HIS A 177 3.89 -6.92 -15.97
N ALA A 178 3.08 -5.96 -16.41
CA ALA A 178 2.39 -5.05 -15.50
C ALA A 178 1.44 -5.85 -14.58
N HIS A 179 1.34 -5.46 -13.30
CA HIS A 179 0.66 -6.25 -12.26
C HIS A 179 1.37 -7.57 -11.90
N ASN A 180 2.67 -7.66 -12.20
CA ASN A 180 3.57 -8.56 -11.50
C ASN A 180 4.33 -7.73 -10.46
N ALA A 181 4.15 -8.01 -9.17
CA ALA A 181 4.73 -7.17 -8.12
C ALA A 181 6.24 -7.00 -8.25
N MET A 182 6.97 -8.00 -8.76
CA MET A 182 8.43 -7.90 -8.91
C MET A 182 8.85 -6.95 -10.04
N ASP A 183 8.12 -6.97 -11.16
CA ASP A 183 8.39 -6.09 -12.30
C ASP A 183 7.98 -4.65 -11.96
N ASP A 184 6.86 -4.49 -11.25
CA ASP A 184 6.37 -3.19 -10.78
C ASP A 184 7.36 -2.53 -9.81
N VAL A 185 7.90 -3.25 -8.81
CA VAL A 185 8.91 -2.65 -7.90
C VAL A 185 10.24 -2.34 -8.59
N LYS A 186 10.68 -3.13 -9.59
CA LYS A 186 11.89 -2.81 -10.36
C LYS A 186 11.72 -1.50 -11.12
N PHE A 187 10.59 -1.34 -11.80
CA PHE A 187 10.28 -0.11 -12.51
C PHE A 187 10.17 1.07 -11.54
N LEU A 188 9.42 0.91 -10.43
CA LEU A 188 9.26 1.96 -9.44
C LEU A 188 10.57 2.35 -8.75
N ALA A 189 11.53 1.42 -8.58
CA ALA A 189 12.86 1.74 -8.08
C ALA A 189 13.63 2.68 -9.03
N GLN A 190 13.55 2.44 -10.34
CA GLN A 190 14.14 3.33 -11.34
C GLN A 190 13.48 4.72 -11.31
N VAL A 191 12.16 4.77 -11.18
CA VAL A 191 11.42 6.03 -11.02
C VAL A 191 11.81 6.77 -9.74
N ALA A 192 11.84 6.09 -8.59
CA ALA A 192 12.23 6.67 -7.32
C ALA A 192 13.66 7.23 -7.37
N LYS A 193 14.58 6.47 -7.95
CA LYS A 193 15.96 6.94 -8.19
C LYS A 193 15.99 8.17 -9.10
N LYS A 194 15.23 8.16 -10.20
CA LYS A 194 15.13 9.31 -11.12
C LYS A 194 14.58 10.57 -10.42
N ILE A 195 13.60 10.41 -9.53
CA ILE A 195 13.07 11.50 -8.69
C ILE A 195 14.18 12.04 -7.78
N LEU A 196 14.91 11.17 -7.07
CA LEU A 196 16.02 11.58 -6.21
C LEU A 196 17.15 12.29 -6.99
N ASP A 197 17.45 11.83 -8.21
CA ASP A 197 18.44 12.45 -9.11
C ASP A 197 18.07 13.89 -9.51
N THR A 198 16.80 14.29 -9.40
CA THR A 198 16.38 15.70 -9.63
C THR A 198 16.66 16.62 -8.44
N GLY A 199 17.21 16.11 -7.33
CA GLY A 199 17.46 16.86 -6.11
C GLY A 199 16.19 17.11 -5.27
N ARG A 200 15.10 16.40 -5.54
CA ARG A 200 13.86 16.50 -4.76
C ARG A 200 14.07 15.95 -3.35
N PHE A 201 13.47 16.64 -2.38
CA PHE A 201 13.34 16.10 -1.03
C PHE A 201 12.31 14.98 -1.02
N VAL A 202 12.76 13.75 -0.77
CA VAL A 202 11.92 12.55 -0.70
C VAL A 202 11.85 12.11 0.74
N THR A 203 10.64 12.12 1.30
CA THR A 203 10.35 11.67 2.66
C THR A 203 8.94 11.12 2.72
N VAL A 204 8.58 10.45 3.82
CA VAL A 204 7.22 9.99 4.07
C VAL A 204 6.25 11.14 3.88
N ASN A 205 5.29 10.94 2.98
CA ASN A 205 4.29 11.95 2.61
C ASN A 205 2.86 11.50 2.90
N GLU A 206 2.64 10.23 3.28
CA GLU A 206 1.37 9.69 3.74
C GLU A 206 1.54 8.81 4.98
N THR A 207 0.51 8.80 5.82
CA THR A 207 0.47 8.05 7.08
C THR A 207 -0.94 7.51 7.35
N LEU A 208 -1.05 6.50 8.19
CA LEU A 208 -2.33 5.96 8.65
C LEU A 208 -2.69 6.47 10.05
N ASN A 209 -3.80 7.20 10.13
CA ASN A 209 -4.36 7.72 11.38
C ASN A 209 -5.58 6.92 11.83
N CYS A 210 -5.85 6.88 13.13
CA CYS A 210 -7.05 6.22 13.66
C CYS A 210 -8.33 7.06 13.52
N ILE A 211 -8.19 8.38 13.33
CA ILE A 211 -9.31 9.32 13.23
C ILE A 211 -8.99 10.34 12.13
N SER A 212 -10.01 10.77 11.38
CA SER A 212 -9.95 11.89 10.45
C SER A 212 -11.27 12.68 10.46
N GLY A 213 -11.18 14.00 10.32
CA GLY A 213 -12.34 14.89 10.41
C GLY A 213 -13.40 14.63 9.34
N TRP A 214 -13.01 14.25 8.12
CA TRP A 214 -13.97 14.00 7.04
C TRP A 214 -14.88 12.80 7.32
N ARG A 215 -14.44 11.83 8.15
CA ARG A 215 -15.26 10.68 8.57
C ARG A 215 -16.36 11.04 9.58
N ASN A 216 -16.35 12.26 10.12
CA ASN A 216 -17.43 12.74 11.01
C ASN A 216 -18.65 13.23 10.24
N VAL A 217 -18.57 13.32 8.91
CA VAL A 217 -19.67 13.78 8.06
C VAL A 217 -20.38 12.57 7.45
N PRO A 218 -21.63 12.27 7.87
CA PRO A 218 -22.44 11.23 7.24
C PRO A 218 -22.56 11.47 5.73
N GLU A 219 -22.59 10.40 4.96
CA GLU A 219 -22.75 10.45 3.50
C GLU A 219 -23.84 9.47 3.09
N ASN A 220 -24.61 9.87 2.08
CA ASN A 220 -25.63 9.02 1.51
C ASN A 220 -24.96 7.92 0.69
N ILE A 221 -25.30 6.67 0.99
CA ILE A 221 -24.75 5.52 0.27
C ILE A 221 -25.54 5.30 -1.01
N ASP A 222 -24.85 5.39 -2.14
CA ASP A 222 -25.43 5.07 -3.44
C ASP A 222 -25.83 3.59 -3.47
N PRO A 223 -27.09 3.23 -3.80
CA PRO A 223 -27.52 1.83 -3.86
C PRO A 223 -26.69 0.95 -4.81
N ASN A 224 -26.09 1.54 -5.85
CA ASN A 224 -25.27 0.85 -6.84
C ASN A 224 -23.77 0.98 -6.54
N TRP A 225 -23.38 1.18 -5.27
CA TRP A 225 -21.98 1.39 -4.91
C TRP A 225 -21.06 0.22 -5.30
N LYS A 226 -21.56 -1.03 -5.23
CA LYS A 226 -20.78 -2.26 -5.50
C LYS A 226 -20.27 -2.37 -6.94
N SER A 227 -20.98 -1.79 -7.91
CA SER A 227 -20.61 -1.84 -9.34
C SER A 227 -19.73 -0.67 -9.78
N ASP A 228 -19.37 0.24 -8.87
CA ASP A 228 -18.57 1.42 -9.15
C ASP A 228 -17.34 1.44 -8.25
N MET A 229 -16.16 1.41 -8.87
CA MET A 229 -14.89 1.39 -8.16
C MET A 229 -14.73 2.58 -7.22
N HIS A 230 -15.11 3.79 -7.65
CA HIS A 230 -14.93 5.00 -6.86
C HIS A 230 -15.85 5.02 -5.64
N LYS A 231 -17.12 4.66 -5.84
CA LYS A 231 -18.10 4.57 -4.75
C LYS A 231 -17.71 3.49 -3.75
N THR A 232 -17.29 2.32 -4.22
CA THR A 232 -16.79 1.24 -3.34
C THR A 232 -15.58 1.69 -2.52
N HIS A 233 -14.62 2.41 -3.11
CA HIS A 233 -13.48 2.93 -2.36
C HIS A 233 -13.88 3.92 -1.25
N LYS A 234 -14.97 4.69 -1.41
CA LYS A 234 -15.49 5.55 -0.33
C LYS A 234 -16.05 4.73 0.84
N ILE A 235 -16.75 3.62 0.54
CA ILE A 235 -17.23 2.68 1.57
C ILE A 235 -16.05 2.06 2.31
N ILE A 236 -15.06 1.54 1.58
CA ILE A 236 -13.83 0.96 2.16
C ILE A 236 -13.11 1.97 3.06
N ALA A 237 -13.01 3.24 2.64
CA ALA A 237 -12.36 4.29 3.44
C ALA A 237 -13.06 4.58 4.78
N ARG A 238 -14.37 4.32 4.86
CA ARG A 238 -15.15 4.43 6.11
C ARG A 238 -15.13 3.13 6.91
N ALA A 239 -15.11 1.97 6.25
CA ALA A 239 -15.12 0.66 6.89
C ALA A 239 -13.77 0.31 7.55
N LEU A 240 -12.64 0.73 6.96
CA LEU A 240 -11.31 0.44 7.48
C LEU A 240 -10.99 1.29 8.74
N PRO A 241 -10.49 0.69 9.84
CA PRO A 241 -10.19 1.39 11.09
C PRO A 241 -9.25 2.59 10.93
N LEU A 242 -8.21 2.44 10.10
CA LEU A 242 -7.20 3.44 9.82
C LEU A 242 -7.45 4.12 8.48
N VAL A 243 -7.19 5.42 8.44
CA VAL A 243 -7.42 6.29 7.29
C VAL A 243 -6.10 6.89 6.81
N SER A 244 -5.87 6.87 5.50
CA SER A 244 -4.71 7.57 4.91
C SER A 244 -4.85 9.08 5.09
N VAL A 245 -3.78 9.70 5.57
CA VAL A 245 -3.64 11.14 5.75
C VAL A 245 -2.31 11.58 5.17
N VAL A 246 -2.42 12.55 4.26
CA VAL A 246 -1.29 13.27 3.69
C VAL A 246 -0.60 14.10 4.77
N ARG A 247 0.73 13.98 4.85
CA ARG A 247 1.54 14.79 5.75
C ARG A 247 1.68 16.22 5.23
N ARG A 248 1.52 17.18 6.15
CA ARG A 248 1.77 18.62 5.89
C ARG A 248 3.12 19.10 6.42
N ARG A 249 3.69 18.38 7.38
CA ARG A 249 5.04 18.62 7.92
C ARG A 249 5.98 17.49 7.51
N ALA A 250 7.27 17.79 7.43
CA ALA A 250 8.32 16.80 7.20
C ALA A 250 8.21 15.64 8.22
N TYR A 251 8.57 14.44 7.79
CA TYR A 251 8.61 13.27 8.65
C TYR A 251 9.94 13.24 9.40
N ASP A 252 9.87 13.07 10.72
CA ASP A 252 11.03 12.84 11.57
C ASP A 252 10.99 11.39 12.07
N PRO A 253 11.88 10.50 11.60
CA PRO A 253 11.88 9.10 12.05
C PRO A 253 12.12 8.90 13.55
N ALA A 254 12.76 9.86 14.24
CA ALA A 254 12.95 9.78 15.69
C ALA A 254 11.64 10.04 16.44
N GLU A 255 10.88 11.05 16.02
CA GLU A 255 9.64 11.47 16.68
C GLU A 255 8.38 10.74 16.19
N ASP A 256 8.30 10.45 14.89
CA ASP A 256 7.06 10.03 14.24
C ASP A 256 6.93 8.51 14.08
N TYR A 257 8.04 7.78 14.01
CA TYR A 257 8.01 6.33 13.84
C TYR A 257 7.32 5.66 15.02
N GLY A 258 6.32 4.82 14.72
CA GLY A 258 5.56 4.11 15.74
C GLY A 258 4.55 4.97 16.50
N ILE A 259 4.24 6.20 16.04
CA ILE A 259 3.30 7.11 16.70
C ILE A 259 2.12 7.48 15.77
N CYS A 260 0.89 7.32 16.26
CA CYS A 260 -0.30 7.75 15.52
C CYS A 260 -0.40 9.28 15.55
N LEU A 261 -0.36 9.94 14.39
CA LEU A 261 -0.33 11.41 14.32
C LEU A 261 -1.60 12.08 14.84
N PHE A 262 -2.73 11.37 14.87
CA PHE A 262 -3.96 11.87 15.45
C PHE A 262 -3.95 11.77 16.98
N CYS A 263 -3.94 10.54 17.53
CA CYS A 263 -4.13 10.34 18.97
C CYS A 263 -2.84 10.42 19.79
N LYS A 264 -1.69 10.61 19.15
CA LYS A 264 -0.34 10.73 19.75
C LYS A 264 0.06 9.53 20.64
N LYS A 265 -0.55 8.38 20.40
CA LYS A 265 -0.27 7.13 21.10
C LYS A 265 0.55 6.21 20.20
N SER A 266 1.34 5.35 20.84
CA SER A 266 2.10 4.29 20.18
C SER A 266 1.20 3.44 19.29
N THR A 267 1.66 3.15 18.08
CA THR A 267 0.97 2.30 17.10
C THR A 267 1.27 0.82 17.29
N ILE A 268 2.27 0.50 18.12
CA ILE A 268 2.77 -0.86 18.36
C ILE A 268 1.89 -1.60 19.37
N ASP A 269 1.46 -0.91 20.43
CA ASP A 269 0.78 -1.52 21.58
C ASP A 269 -0.56 -0.85 21.96
N ILE A 270 -0.77 0.44 21.65
CA ILE A 270 -1.99 1.15 22.06
C ILE A 270 -2.96 1.41 20.89
N CYS A 271 -2.46 2.00 19.80
CA CYS A 271 -3.26 2.38 18.64
C CYS A 271 -3.13 1.35 17.51
N VAL A 272 -3.23 0.06 17.82
CA VAL A 272 -2.81 -1.08 16.97
C VAL A 272 -3.65 -1.35 15.71
N GLY A 273 -4.57 -0.46 15.35
CA GLY A 273 -5.34 -0.57 14.10
C GLY A 273 -6.49 -1.59 14.08
N ARG A 274 -6.72 -2.34 15.16
CA ARG A 274 -7.82 -3.31 15.25
C ARG A 274 -9.18 -2.72 15.60
N VAL A 275 -9.21 -1.72 16.48
CA VAL A 275 -10.46 -1.12 16.95
C VAL A 275 -10.79 0.12 16.14
N HIS A 276 -11.93 0.09 15.45
CA HIS A 276 -12.43 1.22 14.68
C HIS A 276 -12.90 2.37 15.60
N LYS A 277 -12.15 3.48 15.63
CA LYS A 277 -12.44 4.65 16.50
C LYS A 277 -13.54 5.58 15.97
N GLN A 278 -13.94 5.44 14.70
CA GLN A 278 -15.04 6.20 14.08
C GLN A 278 -16.01 5.25 13.36
N TYR A 279 -16.52 4.24 14.07
CA TYR A 279 -17.34 3.18 13.46
C TYR A 279 -18.52 3.77 12.66
N PRO A 280 -18.66 3.49 11.35
CA PRO A 280 -19.62 4.17 10.48
C PRO A 280 -21.00 3.52 10.55
N ALA A 281 -21.67 3.63 11.70
CA ALA A 281 -23.00 3.04 11.91
C ALA A 281 -24.05 3.59 10.94
N ASP A 282 -23.93 4.86 10.57
CA ASP A 282 -24.76 5.55 9.57
C ASP A 282 -24.60 4.95 8.16
N MET A 283 -23.40 4.50 7.81
CA MET A 283 -23.16 3.83 6.53
C MET A 283 -23.75 2.42 6.55
N TYR A 284 -23.48 1.64 7.61
CA TYR A 284 -23.95 0.25 7.69
C TYR A 284 -25.48 0.12 7.79
N SER A 285 -26.19 1.14 8.28
CA SER A 285 -27.66 1.15 8.30
C SER A 285 -28.28 1.41 6.92
N GLN A 286 -27.54 2.04 6.00
CA GLN A 286 -27.98 2.32 4.63
C GLN A 286 -27.66 1.16 3.66
N ILE A 287 -26.67 0.33 3.98
CA ILE A 287 -26.27 -0.82 3.17
C ILE A 287 -27.30 -1.95 3.33
N LYS A 288 -28.12 -2.17 2.29
CA LYS A 288 -29.14 -3.24 2.26
C LYS A 288 -28.51 -4.62 2.12
N ASP A 289 -27.64 -4.77 1.13
CA ASP A 289 -26.93 -6.03 0.86
C ASP A 289 -25.58 -6.01 1.58
N PRO A 290 -25.28 -6.99 2.44
CA PRO A 290 -24.02 -7.04 3.19
C PRO A 290 -22.80 -6.86 2.28
N SER A 291 -21.80 -6.11 2.76
CA SER A 291 -20.52 -5.99 2.07
C SER A 291 -19.69 -7.24 2.33
N ASP A 292 -19.22 -7.93 1.29
CA ASP A 292 -18.40 -9.13 1.47
C ASP A 292 -17.05 -8.75 2.07
N PHE A 293 -16.46 -7.64 1.60
CA PHE A 293 -15.26 -7.05 2.18
C PHE A 293 -15.42 -6.80 3.69
N ALA A 294 -16.50 -6.14 4.11
CA ALA A 294 -16.72 -5.83 5.51
C ALA A 294 -17.08 -7.06 6.35
N THR A 295 -17.85 -7.98 5.80
CA THR A 295 -18.36 -9.16 6.52
C THR A 295 -17.24 -10.14 6.82
N VAL A 296 -16.40 -10.48 5.82
CA VAL A 296 -15.31 -11.44 6.00
C VAL A 296 -14.29 -10.96 7.03
N ALA A 297 -13.98 -9.66 7.05
CA ALA A 297 -13.04 -9.08 8.01
C ALA A 297 -13.67 -8.69 9.37
N GLY A 298 -14.97 -8.94 9.57
CA GLY A 298 -15.67 -8.59 10.82
C GLY A 298 -15.72 -7.09 11.10
N LEU A 299 -15.83 -6.27 10.05
CA LEU A 299 -15.83 -4.80 10.15
C LEU A 299 -17.20 -4.23 10.51
N LYS A 300 -18.29 -4.99 10.30
CA LYS A 300 -19.64 -4.66 10.79
C LYS A 300 -19.82 -5.26 12.19
N ARG A 301 -20.28 -4.44 13.15
CA ARG A 301 -20.69 -4.89 14.49
C ARG A 301 -22.11 -5.42 14.43
N ASP A 302 -22.36 -6.51 15.16
CA ASP A 302 -23.69 -7.07 15.40
C ASP A 302 -24.57 -6.13 16.23
#